data_AF-A0A958HND8-F1
#
_entry.id   AF-A0A958HND8-F1
#
_cell.length_a   1.000
_cell.length_b   1.000
_cell.length_c   1.000
_cell.angle_alpha   90.00
_cell.angle_beta   90.00
_cell.angle_gamma   90.00
#
_symmetry.space_group_name_H-M   'P 1'
#
loop_
_entity.id
_entity.type
_entity.pdbx_description
1 polymer ?
#
loop_
_entity_poly.entity_id
_entity_poly.type
_entity_poly.pdbx_seq_one_letter_code
_entity_poly.pdbx_strand_id
1 'polypeptide(L)'
;MGVYGFFHDAGALNPVVGPLVYQMPSDGSSVPADQLVYYGAALQSPRVVAKQKDAPGVNQLQVSVADSSPGSGHETTAVTFSDTSDFTGKIAGDPMDLGVEILDGPGGLVPIYVRFRDATMTQGNSVEISIQVLDVAEYDQ
;
A
#
# COMPACT_ATOMS: atom_id res chain seq x y z
N MET A 1 18.30 1.22 -4.92
CA MET A 1 17.03 0.69 -4.38
C MET A 1 16.89 1.27 -3.00
N GLY A 2 15.75 1.89 -2.70
CA GLY A 2 15.48 2.39 -1.34
C GLY A 2 15.43 1.24 -0.34
N VAL A 3 15.74 1.55 0.91
CA VAL A 3 15.61 0.64 2.06
C VAL A 3 14.13 0.39 2.39
N TYR A 4 13.26 1.34 2.06
CA TYR A 4 11.83 1.27 2.36
C TYR A 4 11.03 0.53 1.28
N GLY A 5 10.08 -0.28 1.72
CA GLY A 5 9.21 -1.06 0.86
C GLY A 5 7.98 -1.62 1.56
N PHE A 6 7.19 -2.38 0.81
CA PHE A 6 6.03 -3.09 1.34
C PHE A 6 6.41 -4.50 1.81
N PHE A 7 5.77 -4.98 2.87
CA PHE A 7 5.96 -6.30 3.46
C PHE A 7 4.62 -6.97 3.76
N HIS A 8 4.60 -8.31 3.72
CA HIS A 8 3.43 -9.11 4.09
C HIS A 8 3.33 -9.37 5.60
N ASP A 9 4.36 -9.03 6.38
CA ASP A 9 4.44 -9.29 7.81
C ASP A 9 4.99 -8.10 8.61
N ALA A 10 4.61 -8.05 9.89
CA ALA A 10 5.05 -7.04 10.85
C ALA A 10 6.53 -7.16 11.28
N GLY A 11 7.26 -8.17 10.80
CA GLY A 11 8.69 -8.35 11.04
C GLY A 11 9.59 -7.77 9.95
N ALA A 12 9.02 -7.23 8.87
CA ALA A 12 9.74 -6.80 7.66
C ALA A 12 10.60 -7.92 7.04
N LEU A 13 10.15 -9.18 7.13
CA LEU A 13 10.92 -10.34 6.66
C LEU A 13 10.52 -10.79 5.26
N ASN A 14 9.26 -10.57 4.88
CA ASN A 14 8.67 -11.02 3.62
C ASN A 14 8.28 -9.78 2.79
N PRO A 15 9.19 -9.25 1.96
CA PRO A 15 8.87 -8.12 1.10
C PRO A 15 7.81 -8.49 0.07
N VAL A 16 6.96 -7.53 -0.29
CA VAL A 16 6.02 -7.66 -1.40
C VAL A 16 6.81 -7.54 -2.70
N VAL A 17 6.90 -8.64 -3.45
CA VAL A 17 7.61 -8.70 -4.74
C VAL A 17 6.60 -8.95 -5.85
N GLY A 18 6.39 -7.94 -6.71
CA GLY A 18 5.42 -7.98 -7.80
C GLY A 18 4.13 -7.21 -7.51
N PRO A 19 3.18 -7.18 -8.48
CA PRO A 19 1.89 -6.51 -8.29
C PRO A 19 1.08 -7.23 -7.21
N LEU A 20 0.19 -6.49 -6.54
CA LEU A 20 -0.80 -7.12 -5.67
C LEU A 20 -1.79 -7.88 -6.53
N VAL A 21 -1.77 -9.20 -6.39
CA VAL A 21 -2.68 -10.07 -7.13
C VAL A 21 -3.99 -10.14 -6.36
N TYR A 22 -5.03 -9.56 -6.96
CA TYR A 22 -6.42 -9.81 -6.57
C TYR A 22 -6.94 -11.02 -7.33
N GLN A 23 -7.50 -11.99 -6.61
CA GLN A 23 -8.25 -13.11 -7.19
C GLN A 23 -9.71 -12.98 -6.83
N MET A 24 -10.57 -12.88 -7.85
CA MET A 24 -12.01 -12.89 -7.64
C MET A 24 -12.51 -14.28 -7.20
N PRO A 25 -13.50 -14.33 -6.30
CA PRO A 25 -14.24 -15.55 -5.99
C PRO A 25 -14.83 -16.18 -7.27
N SER A 26 -14.63 -17.48 -7.47
CA SER A 26 -15.15 -18.21 -8.64
C SER A 26 -16.67 -18.41 -8.63
N ASP A 27 -17.34 -18.03 -7.56
CA ASP A 27 -18.78 -18.17 -7.36
C ASP A 27 -19.58 -16.95 -7.85
N GLY A 28 -18.90 -15.94 -8.40
CA GLY A 28 -19.53 -14.69 -8.88
C GLY A 28 -20.03 -13.78 -7.74
N SER A 29 -19.61 -14.05 -6.50
CA SER A 29 -19.93 -13.17 -5.37
C SER A 29 -19.03 -11.92 -5.37
N SER A 30 -19.63 -10.75 -5.09
CA SER A 30 -18.91 -9.47 -4.96
C SER A 30 -18.30 -9.31 -3.55
N VAL A 31 -17.75 -10.38 -2.99
CA VAL A 31 -17.13 -10.32 -1.65
C VAL A 31 -15.81 -9.56 -1.79
N PRO A 32 -15.60 -8.48 -1.01
CA PRO A 32 -14.34 -7.76 -1.03
C PRO A 32 -13.21 -8.69 -0.56
N ALA A 33 -12.06 -8.68 -1.25
CA ALA A 33 -10.87 -9.31 -0.70
C ALA A 33 -10.07 -8.28 0.08
N ASP A 34 -9.83 -8.59 1.34
CA ASP A 34 -9.04 -7.77 2.23
C ASP A 34 -7.65 -8.38 2.39
N GLN A 35 -6.62 -7.54 2.28
CA GLN A 35 -5.22 -7.89 2.50
C GLN A 35 -4.62 -6.93 3.51
N LEU A 36 -3.71 -7.44 4.34
CA LEU A 36 -2.88 -6.61 5.22
C LEU A 36 -1.47 -6.59 4.66
N VAL A 37 -0.96 -5.39 4.43
CA VAL A 37 0.44 -5.14 4.08
C VAL A 37 1.01 -4.11 5.05
N TYR A 38 2.33 -4.07 5.13
CA TYR A 38 3.06 -3.14 5.98
C TYR A 38 4.00 -2.32 5.12
N TYR A 39 4.07 -1.01 5.36
CA TYR A 39 5.09 -0.16 4.72
C TYR A 39 6.12 0.29 5.75
N GLY A 40 7.39 0.18 5.39
CA GLY A 40 8.50 0.64 6.23
C GLY A 40 9.81 0.00 5.79
N ALA A 41 10.71 -0.27 6.73
CA ALA A 41 12.03 -0.82 6.45
C ALA A 41 12.42 -1.91 7.48
N ALA A 42 13.22 -2.88 7.03
CA ALA A 42 13.91 -3.79 7.93
C ALA A 42 15.13 -3.10 8.53
N LEU A 43 15.39 -3.30 9.83
CA LEU A 43 16.40 -2.54 10.59
C LEU A 43 17.76 -2.52 9.88
N GLN A 44 18.24 -1.33 9.52
CA GLN A 44 19.52 -1.07 8.90
C GLN A 44 20.48 -0.32 9.84
N SER A 45 21.75 -0.28 9.42
CA SER A 45 22.81 0.54 10.03
C SER A 45 23.63 1.23 8.92
N PRO A 46 23.73 2.57 8.88
CA PRO A 46 23.09 3.54 9.78
C PRO A 46 21.56 3.49 9.68
N ARG A 47 20.88 3.96 10.73
CA ARG A 47 19.41 4.07 10.71
C ARG A 47 19.03 5.13 9.70
N VAL A 48 17.99 4.83 8.93
CA VAL A 48 17.39 5.77 7.98
C VAL A 48 15.95 6.07 8.38
N VAL A 49 15.40 7.19 7.94
CA VAL A 49 13.98 7.53 8.10
C VAL A 49 13.38 7.92 6.76
N ALA A 50 12.17 7.47 6.48
CA ALA A 50 11.42 7.89 5.30
C ALA A 50 10.58 9.11 5.61
N LYS A 51 10.65 10.15 4.76
CA LYS A 51 9.87 11.39 4.86
C LYS A 51 9.42 11.85 3.47
N GLN A 52 8.43 12.74 3.41
CA GLN A 52 8.05 13.38 2.15
C GLN A 52 9.21 14.24 1.61
N LYS A 53 9.45 14.16 0.31
CA LYS A 53 10.63 14.70 -0.37
C LYS A 53 10.69 16.23 -0.37
N ASP A 54 9.57 16.89 -0.61
CA ASP A 54 9.52 18.34 -0.84
C ASP A 54 9.32 19.16 0.44
N ALA A 55 8.76 18.54 1.49
CA ALA A 55 8.61 19.11 2.83
C ALA A 55 8.81 18.03 3.92
N PRO A 56 10.05 17.58 4.15
CA PRO A 56 10.36 16.50 5.08
C PRO A 56 9.91 16.80 6.52
N GLY A 57 9.16 15.89 7.13
CA GLY A 57 8.65 16.04 8.50
C GLY A 57 7.49 17.04 8.65
N VAL A 58 6.98 17.59 7.54
CA VAL A 58 5.83 18.50 7.53
C VAL A 58 4.66 17.85 6.78
N ASN A 59 4.91 17.42 5.55
CA ASN A 59 3.90 16.77 4.73
C ASN A 59 3.76 15.28 5.09
N GLN A 60 2.53 14.77 4.95
CA GLN A 60 2.26 13.34 5.09
C GLN A 60 2.90 12.56 3.94
N LEU A 61 3.47 11.41 4.26
CA LEU A 61 3.66 10.36 3.28
C LEU A 61 2.31 9.75 2.96
N GLN A 62 2.06 9.49 1.68
CA GLN A 62 0.77 8.95 1.24
C GLN A 62 0.99 7.66 0.47
N VAL A 63 0.22 6.63 0.85
CA VAL A 63 0.05 5.45 0.01
C VAL A 63 -1.09 5.72 -0.97
N SER A 64 -0.86 5.41 -2.24
CA SER A 64 -1.86 5.54 -3.29
C SER A 64 -1.83 4.32 -4.20
N VAL A 65 -2.92 4.17 -4.94
CA VAL A 65 -3.05 3.15 -5.98
C VAL A 65 -2.59 3.76 -7.31
N ALA A 66 -1.74 3.04 -8.04
CA ALA A 66 -1.35 3.38 -9.39
C ALA A 66 -2.01 2.41 -10.37
N ASP A 67 -2.63 2.96 -11.41
CA ASP A 67 -3.14 2.19 -12.54
C ASP A 67 -2.26 2.47 -13.76
N SER A 68 -1.62 1.41 -14.25
CA SER A 68 -0.74 1.45 -15.41
C SER A 68 -1.48 1.39 -16.74
N SER A 69 -2.77 1.04 -16.74
CA SER A 69 -3.61 0.91 -17.94
C SER A 69 -5.09 1.22 -17.64
N PRO A 70 -5.43 2.51 -17.45
CA PRO A 70 -6.81 2.95 -17.18
C PRO A 70 -7.82 2.46 -18.22
N GLY A 71 -8.98 1.98 -17.76
CA GLY A 71 -10.06 1.48 -18.63
C GLY A 71 -9.85 0.08 -19.22
N SER A 72 -8.78 -0.63 -18.84
CA SER A 72 -8.46 -1.98 -19.35
C SER A 72 -8.86 -3.13 -18.42
N GLY A 73 -9.41 -2.82 -17.24
CA GLY A 73 -9.72 -3.79 -16.21
C GLY A 73 -10.27 -3.12 -14.95
N HIS A 74 -9.53 -3.23 -13.85
CA HIS A 74 -9.91 -2.64 -12.59
C HIS A 74 -9.51 -1.18 -12.53
N GLU A 75 -10.46 -0.33 -12.16
CA GLU A 75 -10.19 1.08 -11.89
C GLU A 75 -9.55 1.26 -10.51
N THR A 76 -8.82 2.34 -10.30
CA THR A 76 -8.27 2.72 -8.98
C THR A 76 -9.33 2.79 -7.88
N THR A 77 -10.57 3.12 -8.25
CA THR A 77 -11.75 3.16 -7.36
C THR A 77 -12.21 1.78 -6.87
N ALA A 78 -11.62 0.69 -7.37
CA ALA A 78 -11.80 -0.66 -6.86
C ALA A 78 -11.02 -0.91 -5.56
N VAL A 79 -10.02 -0.08 -5.24
CA VAL A 79 -9.11 -0.26 -4.10
C VAL A 79 -9.45 0.73 -2.99
N THR A 80 -9.56 0.26 -1.75
CA THR A 80 -9.71 1.12 -0.56
C THR A 80 -8.57 0.84 0.40
N PHE A 81 -7.95 1.89 0.95
CA PHE A 81 -6.92 1.79 1.99
C PHE A 81 -7.46 2.16 3.37
N SER A 82 -6.96 1.52 4.41
CA SER A 82 -7.30 1.82 5.80
C SER A 82 -6.16 1.45 6.75
N ASP A 83 -6.09 2.14 7.88
CA ASP A 83 -5.28 1.79 9.06
C ASP A 83 -5.97 0.75 9.95
N THR A 84 -7.26 0.48 9.70
CA THR A 84 -8.09 -0.48 10.42
C THR A 84 -8.79 -1.45 9.47
N SER A 85 -9.06 -2.67 9.95
CA SER A 85 -9.67 -3.74 9.15
C SER A 85 -11.16 -3.52 8.77
N ASP A 86 -11.82 -2.52 9.35
CA ASP A 86 -13.23 -2.23 9.12
C ASP A 86 -13.46 -1.26 7.94
N PHE A 87 -12.43 -0.52 7.53
CA PHE A 87 -12.48 0.51 6.48
C PHE A 87 -13.51 1.61 6.75
N THR A 88 -13.86 1.84 8.01
CA THR A 88 -14.89 2.81 8.37
C THR A 88 -14.45 4.23 8.00
N GLY A 89 -15.26 4.91 7.18
CA GLY A 89 -14.99 6.29 6.75
C GLY A 89 -13.91 6.43 5.67
N LYS A 90 -13.42 5.32 5.08
CA LYS A 90 -12.47 5.35 3.97
C LYS A 90 -13.20 5.35 2.63
N ILE A 91 -12.67 6.10 1.67
CA ILE A 91 -13.22 6.24 0.33
C ILE A 91 -12.36 5.41 -0.63
N ALA A 92 -13.00 4.70 -1.55
CA ALA A 92 -12.27 3.89 -2.53
C ALA A 92 -11.59 4.78 -3.57
N GLY A 93 -10.34 4.47 -3.90
CA GLY A 93 -9.46 5.24 -4.76
C GLY A 93 -8.72 6.37 -4.05
N ASP A 94 -9.13 6.76 -2.84
CA ASP A 94 -8.46 7.83 -2.10
C ASP A 94 -7.12 7.35 -1.53
N PRO A 95 -6.08 8.20 -1.58
CA PRO A 95 -4.82 7.93 -0.90
C PRO A 95 -5.02 7.90 0.62
N MET A 96 -4.14 7.17 1.31
CA MET A 96 -4.11 7.11 2.77
C MET A 96 -2.80 7.70 3.29
N ASP A 97 -2.90 8.53 4.33
CA ASP A 97 -1.73 9.07 5.03
C ASP A 97 -1.04 7.98 5.87
N LEU A 98 0.28 7.92 5.79
CA LEU A 98 1.14 6.99 6.53
C LEU A 98 1.85 7.65 7.73
N GLY A 99 1.74 8.98 7.86
CA GLY A 99 2.52 9.78 8.81
C GLY A 99 3.55 10.68 8.11
N VAL A 100 4.14 11.60 8.87
CA VAL A 100 5.16 12.54 8.36
C VAL A 100 6.58 11.96 8.36
N GLU A 101 6.78 10.87 9.09
CA GLU A 101 8.05 10.17 9.23
C GLU A 101 7.76 8.70 9.52
N ILE A 102 8.50 7.80 8.86
CA ILE A 102 8.46 6.37 9.15
C ILE A 102 9.86 5.95 9.58
N LEU A 103 9.95 5.44 10.81
CA LEU A 103 11.20 4.99 11.39
C LEU A 103 11.67 3.68 10.74
N ASP A 104 12.97 3.45 10.74
CA ASP A 104 13.54 2.17 10.32
C ASP A 104 13.34 1.07 11.39
N GLY A 105 13.35 -0.16 10.93
CA GLY A 105 13.14 -1.36 11.71
C GLY A 105 11.67 -1.78 11.84
N PRO A 106 11.43 -3.02 12.30
CA PRO A 106 10.08 -3.59 12.41
C PRO A 106 9.12 -2.76 13.28
N GLY A 107 9.66 -2.02 14.26
CA GLY A 107 8.86 -1.15 15.12
C GLY A 107 8.36 0.13 14.44
N GLY A 108 8.91 0.49 13.26
CA GLY A 108 8.47 1.62 12.45
C GLY A 108 7.51 1.26 11.33
N LEU A 109 7.15 -0.02 11.16
CA LEU A 109 6.22 -0.45 10.11
C LEU A 109 4.82 0.12 10.32
N VAL A 110 4.22 0.64 9.25
CA VAL A 110 2.84 1.14 9.23
C VAL A 110 1.93 0.06 8.63
N PRO A 111 0.90 -0.43 9.35
CA PRO A 111 -0.07 -1.36 8.79
C PRO A 111 -1.01 -0.66 7.81
N ILE A 112 -1.26 -1.30 6.69
CA ILE A 112 -2.14 -0.83 5.62
C ILE A 112 -3.06 -1.99 5.26
N TYR A 113 -4.32 -1.85 5.63
CA TYR A 113 -5.40 -2.70 5.17
C TYR A 113 -5.81 -2.25 3.77
N VAL A 114 -5.84 -3.20 2.84
CA VAL A 114 -6.20 -2.99 1.45
C VAL A 114 -7.44 -3.80 1.17
N ARG A 115 -8.50 -3.15 0.71
CA ARG A 115 -9.74 -3.82 0.27
C ARG A 115 -9.90 -3.65 -1.22
N PHE A 116 -10.02 -4.77 -1.92
CA PHE A 116 -10.34 -4.83 -3.33
C PHE A 116 -11.82 -5.18 -3.51
N ARG A 117 -12.55 -4.36 -4.26
CA ARG A 117 -13.92 -4.63 -4.69
C ARG A 117 -13.93 -4.95 -6.17
N ASP A 118 -14.60 -6.04 -6.53
CA ASP A 118 -14.84 -6.36 -7.94
C ASP A 118 -15.76 -5.31 -8.58
N ALA A 119 -15.26 -4.63 -9.60
CA ALA A 119 -16.00 -3.69 -10.42
C ALA A 119 -16.32 -4.25 -11.83
N THR A 120 -15.76 -5.40 -12.21
CA THR A 120 -15.79 -5.93 -13.58
C THR A 120 -16.65 -7.18 -13.74
N MET A 121 -17.04 -7.84 -12.63
CA MET A 121 -17.81 -9.09 -12.60
C MET A 121 -17.20 -10.21 -13.47
N THR A 122 -15.91 -10.11 -13.77
CA THR A 122 -15.19 -10.98 -14.69
C THR A 122 -13.97 -11.53 -14.00
N GLN A 123 -13.95 -12.84 -13.72
CA GLN A 123 -12.84 -13.49 -13.05
C GLN A 123 -11.52 -13.25 -13.80
N GLY A 124 -10.56 -12.63 -13.12
CA GLY A 124 -9.24 -12.35 -13.66
C GLY A 124 -8.28 -11.84 -12.59
N ASN A 125 -6.99 -11.87 -12.89
CA ASN A 125 -5.97 -11.22 -12.08
C ASN A 125 -5.84 -9.76 -12.55
N SER A 126 -6.00 -8.82 -11.63
CA SER A 126 -5.58 -7.43 -11.89
C SER A 126 -4.06 -7.38 -11.88
N VAL A 127 -3.46 -7.03 -13.01
CA VAL A 127 -2.00 -6.83 -13.12
C VAL A 127 -1.65 -5.37 -13.41
N GLU A 128 -2.67 -4.59 -13.76
CA GLU A 128 -2.63 -3.17 -14.09
C GLU A 128 -2.55 -2.27 -12.85
N ILE A 129 -3.04 -2.74 -11.70
CA ILE A 129 -3.07 -2.02 -10.43
C ILE A 129 -1.85 -2.35 -9.57
N SER A 130 -1.22 -1.32 -8.99
CA SER A 130 -0.15 -1.44 -8.01
C SER A 130 -0.31 -0.45 -6.86
N ILE A 131 0.35 -0.72 -5.72
CA ILE A 131 0.43 0.23 -4.61
C ILE A 131 1.77 0.96 -4.69
N GLN A 132 1.73 2.26 -4.47
CA GLN A 132 2.92 3.11 -4.40
C GLN A 132 2.86 4.05 -3.19
N VAL A 133 4.03 4.52 -2.74
CA VAL A 133 4.12 5.65 -1.80
C VAL A 133 4.59 6.87 -2.57
N LEU A 134 3.88 7.97 -2.40
CA LEU A 134 4.12 9.21 -3.13
C LEU A 134 5.26 10.02 -2.50
N ASP A 135 6.14 10.53 -3.36
CA ASP A 135 7.19 11.51 -3.04
C ASP A 135 8.01 11.17 -1.79
N VAL A 136 8.40 9.90 -1.62
CA VAL A 136 9.25 9.47 -0.50
C VAL A 136 10.73 9.76 -0.75
N ALA A 137 11.42 10.22 0.30
CA ALA A 137 12.87 10.32 0.36
C ALA A 137 13.40 9.74 1.68
N GLU A 138 14.58 9.12 1.61
CA GLU A 138 15.26 8.49 2.75
C GLU A 138 16.35 9.41 3.28
N TYR A 139 16.41 9.54 4.60
CA TYR A 139 17.36 10.41 5.29
C TYR A 139 18.12 9.62 6.36
N ASP A 140 19.43 9.79 6.44
CA ASP A 140 20.23 9.23 7.55
C ASP A 140 19.81 9.88 8.88
N GLN A 141 19.76 9.07 9.94
CA GLN A 141 19.43 9.48 11.30
C GLN A 141 20.68 9.63 12.19
#